data_AF-A0A1C5PBN0-F1
#
_entry.id   AF-A0A1C5PBN0-F1
#
_cell.length_a   1.000
_cell.length_b   1.000
_cell.length_c   1.000
_cell.angle_alpha   90.00
_cell.angle_beta   90.00
_cell.angle_gamma   90.00
#
_symmetry.space_group_name_H-M   'P 1'
#
loop_
_entity.id
_entity.type
_entity.pdbx_description
1 polymer ?
#
loop_
_entity_poly.entity_id
_entity_poly.type
_entity_poly.pdbx_seq_one_letter_code
_entity_poly.pdbx_strand_id
1 'polypeptide(L)' 'MDKVRWLGISCPLCGQELNSWDVRCSKSVGYLNYQICESCLCKEYDMEKEEFRDRMEAYFGIRPCRGL' A
#
# COMPACT_ATOMS: atom_id res chain seq x y z
N MET A 1 -17.42 -2.60 -0.90
CA MET A 1 -16.39 -1.54 -0.96
C MET A 1 -15.79 -1.38 0.43
N ASP A 2 -14.68 -2.06 0.70
CA ASP A 2 -13.87 -1.84 1.89
C ASP A 2 -13.31 -0.41 1.83
N LYS A 3 -13.92 0.48 2.61
CA LYS A 3 -13.45 1.87 2.72
C LYS A 3 -12.04 1.84 3.29
N VAL A 4 -11.09 2.42 2.56
CA VAL A 4 -9.73 2.63 3.06
C VAL A 4 -9.82 3.49 4.32
N ARG A 5 -9.29 2.96 5.43
CA ARG A 5 -9.26 3.65 6.72
C ARG A 5 -7.83 4.08 7.01
N TRP A 6 -7.66 5.35 7.39
CA TRP A 6 -6.41 5.84 7.95
C TRP A 6 -6.19 5.18 9.32
N LEU A 7 -5.01 4.62 9.54
CA LEU A 7 -4.71 3.83 10.74
C LEU A 7 -4.01 4.65 11.82
N GLY A 8 -3.61 5.89 11.53
CA GLY A 8 -2.80 6.72 12.44
C GLY A 8 -1.38 6.17 12.65
N ILE A 9 -0.94 5.25 11.78
CA ILE A 9 0.41 4.68 11.79
C ILE A 9 1.23 5.46 10.76
N SER A 10 2.44 5.89 11.08
CA SER A 10 3.30 6.57 10.13
C SER A 10 4.26 5.61 9.44
N CYS A 11 4.55 5.87 8.17
CA CYS A 11 5.56 5.16 7.40
C CYS A 11 6.95 5.45 7.99
N PRO A 12 7.75 4.42 8.34
CA PRO A 12 9.07 4.64 8.91
C PRO A 12 10.08 5.26 7.92
N LEU A 13 9.83 5.21 6.61
CA LEU A 13 10.73 5.80 5.60
C LEU A 13 10.43 7.28 5.30
N CYS A 14 9.15 7.65 5.19
CA CYS A 14 8.77 8.99 4.72
C CYS A 14 7.91 9.78 5.73
N GLY A 15 7.48 9.16 6.82
CA GLY A 15 6.64 9.79 7.85
C GLY A 15 5.17 10.00 7.45
N GLN A 16 4.76 9.63 6.24
CA GLN A 16 3.36 9.71 5.80
C GLN A 16 2.46 8.79 6.63
N GLU A 17 1.24 9.22 6.90
CA GLU A 17 0.22 8.36 7.51
C GLU A 17 -0.19 7.21 6.58
N LEU A 18 -0.14 5.99 7.12
CA LEU A 18 -0.52 4.77 6.45
C LEU A 18 -2.02 4.55 6.56
N ASN A 19 -2.57 4.06 5.46
CA ASN A 19 -3.94 3.59 5.44
C ASN A 19 -4.00 2.05 5.45
N SER A 20 -5.20 1.51 5.58
CA SER A 20 -5.46 0.07 5.60
C SER A 20 -5.02 -0.64 4.31
N TRP A 21 -4.98 0.08 3.18
CA TRP A 21 -4.47 -0.45 1.92
C TRP A 21 -2.95 -0.54 1.93
N ASP A 22 -2.23 0.50 2.37
CA ASP A 22 -0.76 0.47 2.48
C ASP A 22 -0.27 -0.70 3.34
N VAL A 23 -0.93 -0.93 4.49
CA VAL A 23 -0.62 -2.03 5.40
C VAL A 23 -0.94 -3.38 4.77
N ARG A 24 -2.05 -3.49 4.02
CA ARG A 24 -2.40 -4.72 3.31
C ARG A 24 -1.36 -5.00 2.22
N CYS A 25 -0.92 -3.98 1.50
CA CYS A 25 0.08 -4.11 0.45
C CYS A 25 1.44 -4.53 0.99
N SER A 26 1.92 -3.83 2.03
CA SER A 26 3.14 -4.18 2.75
C SER A 26 3.13 -5.63 3.22
N LYS A 27 2.05 -6.10 3.86
CA LYS A 27 1.96 -7.51 4.28
C LYS A 27 2.10 -8.49 3.11
N SER A 28 1.50 -8.20 1.97
CA SER A 28 1.53 -9.10 0.80
C SER A 28 2.85 -9.12 0.05
N VAL A 29 3.59 -8.01 0.03
CA VAL A 29 4.94 -7.99 -0.56
C VAL A 29 6.01 -8.58 0.37
N GLY A 30 5.63 -9.03 1.58
CA GLY A 30 6.53 -9.69 2.53
C GLY A 30 6.98 -8.83 3.71
N TYR A 31 6.50 -7.59 3.80
CA TYR A 31 6.74 -6.69 4.92
C TYR A 31 5.84 -7.05 6.10
N LEU A 32 6.21 -8.12 6.83
CA LEU A 32 5.46 -8.61 8.00
C LEU A 32 5.79 -7.83 9.29
N ASN A 33 7.02 -7.33 9.42
CA ASN A 33 7.51 -6.68 10.65
C ASN A 33 7.22 -5.18 10.73
N TYR A 34 7.31 -4.46 9.61
CA TYR A 34 7.06 -3.02 9.53
C TYR A 34 6.25 -2.73 8.28
N GLN A 35 5.37 -1.73 8.34
CA GLN A 35 4.47 -1.39 7.24
C GLN A 35 4.95 -0.08 6.62
N ILE A 36 4.95 -0.01 5.30
CA ILE A 36 5.43 1.14 4.54
C ILE A 36 4.35 1.59 3.56
N CYS A 37 4.38 2.86 3.18
CA CYS A 37 3.37 3.38 2.25
C CYS A 37 3.61 2.85 0.83
N GLU A 38 2.56 2.82 0.01
CA GLU A 38 2.66 2.36 -1.38
C GLU A 38 3.70 3.16 -2.15
N SER A 39 3.88 4.45 -1.83
CA SER A 39 4.86 5.30 -2.51
C SER A 39 6.30 4.89 -2.19
N CYS A 40 6.57 4.44 -0.97
CA CYS A 40 7.86 3.88 -0.59
C CYS A 40 8.06 2.49 -1.22
N LEU A 41 7.03 1.65 -1.23
CA LEU A 41 7.06 0.36 -1.94
C LEU A 41 7.38 0.53 -3.41
N CYS A 42 6.65 1.42 -4.11
CA CYS A 42 6.86 1.70 -5.52
C CYS A 42 8.29 2.20 -5.79
N LYS A 43 8.85 3.05 -4.92
CA LYS A 43 10.25 3.51 -5.03
C LYS A 43 11.25 2.39 -4.81
N GLU A 44 11.00 1.49 -3.86
CA GLU A 44 11.93 0.41 -3.53
C GLU A 44 11.95 -0.68 -4.60
N TYR A 45 10.77 -1.01 -5.12
CA TYR A 45 10.58 -1.97 -6.20
C TYR A 45 10.75 -1.37 -7.60
N ASP A 46 11.08 -0.08 -7.70
CA ASP A 46 11.20 0.71 -8.94
C ASP A 46 10.02 0.49 -9.90
N MET A 47 8.80 0.46 -9.34
CA MET A 47 7.55 0.23 -10.05
C MET A 47 6.68 1.48 -10.03
N GLU A 48 5.88 1.68 -11.08
CA GLU A 48 4.84 2.70 -11.07
C GLU A 48 3.68 2.32 -10.15
N LYS A 49 3.08 3.32 -9.51
CA LYS A 49 1.93 3.13 -8.61
C LYS A 49 0.75 2.44 -9.31
N GLU A 50 0.55 2.74 -10.60
CA GLU A 50 -0.53 2.14 -11.37
C GLU A 50 -0.29 0.65 -11.61
N GLU A 51 0.92 0.26 -12.01
CA GLU A 51 1.31 -1.13 -12.20
C GLU A 51 1.25 -1.91 -10.88
N PHE A 52 1.74 -1.31 -9.80
CA PHE A 52 1.67 -1.90 -8.46
C PHE A 52 0.21 -2.13 -8.04
N ARG A 53 -0.65 -1.12 -8.21
CA ARG A 53 -2.09 -1.25 -7.90
C ARG A 53 -2.77 -2.31 -8.76
N ASP A 54 -2.40 -2.44 -10.03
CA ASP A 54 -2.93 -3.48 -10.93
C ASP A 54 -2.50 -4.89 -10.49
N ARG A 55 -1.22 -5.06 -10.15
CA ARG A 55 -0.69 -6.33 -9.65
C ARG A 55 -1.30 -6.73 -8.31
N MET A 56 -1.54 -5.76 -7.43
CA MET A 56 -2.22 -6.00 -6.16
C MET A 56 -3.72 -6.22 -6.35
N GLU A 57 -4.37 -5.57 -7.30
CA GLU A 57 -5.75 -5.88 -7.70
C GLU A 57 -5.85 -7.33 -8.20
N ALA A 58 -4.91 -7.78 -9.05
CA ALA A 58 -4.86 -9.16 -9.52
C ALA A 58 -4.62 -10.16 -8.38
N TYR A 59 -3.79 -9.81 -7.39
CA TYR A 59 -3.50 -10.68 -6.25
C TYR A 59 -4.65 -10.76 -5.24
N PHE A 60 -5.28 -9.63 -4.91
CA PHE A 60 -6.32 -9.55 -3.88
C PHE A 60 -7.75 -9.64 -4.44
N GLY A 61 -7.96 -9.41 -5.72
CA GLY A 61 -9.29 -9.29 -6.34
C GLY A 61 -10.04 -8.01 -5.96
N ILE A 62 -9.35 -7.00 -5.42
CA ILE A 62 -9.93 -5.74 -4.94
C ILE A 62 -9.02 -4.56 -5.29
N ARG A 63 -9.59 -3.52 -5.89
CA ARG A 63 -8.96 -2.21 -6.07
C ARG A 63 -9.41 -1.25 -4.97
N PRO A 64 -8.52 -0.53 -4.28
CA PRO A 64 -8.94 0.67 -3.59
C PRO A 64 -9.49 1.65 -4.64
N CYS A 65 -10.55 2.38 -4.29
CA CYS A 65 -11.21 3.31 -5.19
C CYS A 65 -10.18 4.28 -5.81
N ARG A 66 -10.18 4.43 -7.14
CA ARG A 66 -9.38 5.43 -7.87
C ARG A 66 -9.70 6.82 -7.30
N GLY A 67 -8.80 7.38 -6.50
CA GLY A 67 -9.02 8.67 -5.82
C GLY A 67 -8.26 8.85 -4.50
N LEU A 68 -7.56 7.82 -4.01
CA LEU A 68 -6.47 7.95 -3.02
C LEU A 68 -5.16 8.37 -3.66
#